data_AF-A0A958FNV3-F1
#
_entry.id   AF-A0A958FNV3-F1
#
_cell.length_a   1.000
_cell.length_b   1.000
_cell.length_c   1.000
_cell.angle_alpha   90.00
_cell.angle_beta   90.00
_cell.angle_gamma   90.00
#
_symmetry.space_group_name_H-M   'P 1'
#
loop_
_entity.id
_entity.type
_entity.pdbx_description
1 polymer ?
#
loop_
_entity_poly.entity_id
_entity_poly.type
_entity_poly.pdbx_seq_one_letter_code
_entity_poly.pdbx_strand_id
1 'polypeptide(L)'
;MPSIFNSLNTASRAVSANRLGIDVSSHNIANVNTPGYSRQRVNITTSHPMDTIYGAIGTGVDIGGVNRIRNSLLDVQFRNTNHNFGRSSVMEQMFYQVETIIQEPSDNSIGSLMDDFFNAFSELGGSPEDMNLRNVLIQKTGNLSQAFQTKSGRLREIQSSLRRDAESSIRQVNQISRQISELNRQIAVSEDQFSSANDLRDQRDNLLDQLSEFVQIQSMEDSNGQITVTMNGQMLVSQTQFRELGIESEGNGNQLSVLVKGSQN
;
A
#
# COMPACT_ATOMS: atom_id res chain seq x y z
N MET A 1 -49.01 -14.72 -33.35
CA MET A 1 -49.16 -13.41 -34.02
C MET A 1 -48.40 -12.37 -33.21
N PRO A 2 -47.64 -11.46 -33.83
CA PRO A 2 -47.05 -10.32 -33.11
C PRO A 2 -48.18 -9.48 -32.50
N SER A 3 -48.14 -9.28 -31.19
CA SER A 3 -49.17 -8.53 -30.45
C SER A 3 -48.65 -7.12 -30.10
N ILE A 4 -49.52 -6.12 -29.97
CA ILE A 4 -49.18 -4.78 -29.46
C ILE A 4 -48.52 -4.87 -28.07
N PHE A 5 -48.86 -5.90 -27.30
CA PHE A 5 -48.21 -6.19 -26.03
C PHE A 5 -46.71 -6.48 -26.17
N ASN A 6 -46.27 -7.09 -27.29
CA ASN A 6 -44.86 -7.37 -27.53
C ASN A 6 -44.08 -6.10 -27.88
N SER A 7 -44.66 -5.21 -28.68
CA SER A 7 -44.04 -3.91 -28.99
C SER A 7 -44.01 -3.00 -27.75
N LEU A 8 -45.07 -3.03 -26.92
CA LEU A 8 -45.10 -2.28 -25.66
C LEU A 8 -44.10 -2.82 -24.64
N ASN A 9 -43.93 -4.14 -24.55
CA ASN A 9 -42.94 -4.78 -23.69
C ASN A 9 -41.51 -4.42 -24.15
N THR A 10 -41.25 -4.47 -25.46
CA THR A 10 -39.98 -4.03 -26.06
C THR A 10 -39.67 -2.57 -25.70
N ALA A 11 -40.64 -1.67 -25.85
CA ALA A 11 -40.49 -0.26 -25.49
C ALA A 11 -40.26 -0.07 -23.98
N SER A 12 -40.99 -0.81 -23.14
CA SER A 12 -40.84 -0.78 -21.68
C SER A 12 -39.44 -1.20 -21.23
N ARG A 13 -38.92 -2.32 -21.78
CA ARG A 13 -37.54 -2.77 -21.50
C ARG A 13 -36.50 -1.76 -21.95
N ALA A 14 -36.68 -1.17 -23.13
CA ALA A 14 -35.79 -0.13 -23.64
C ALA A 14 -35.77 1.11 -22.72
N VAL A 15 -36.92 1.59 -22.26
CA VAL A 15 -37.00 2.74 -21.33
C VAL A 15 -36.34 2.40 -19.99
N SER A 16 -36.61 1.23 -19.42
CA SER A 16 -35.99 0.79 -18.16
C SER A 16 -34.47 0.69 -18.25
N ALA A 17 -33.95 0.12 -19.35
CA ALA A 17 -32.51 0.04 -19.58
C ALA A 17 -31.85 1.41 -19.72
N ASN A 18 -32.48 2.34 -20.44
CA ASN A 18 -31.97 3.71 -20.58
C ASN A 18 -32.05 4.50 -19.27
N ARG A 19 -33.11 4.33 -18.48
CA ARG A 19 -33.22 4.93 -17.14
C ARG A 19 -32.08 4.48 -16.24
N LEU A 20 -31.82 3.17 -16.18
CA LEU A 20 -30.68 2.64 -15.43
C LEU A 20 -29.35 3.21 -15.95
N GLY A 21 -29.21 3.40 -17.26
CA GLY A 21 -28.04 4.06 -17.85
C GLY A 21 -27.84 5.51 -17.36
N ILE A 22 -28.93 6.26 -17.23
CA ILE A 22 -28.91 7.62 -16.67
C ILE A 22 -28.55 7.59 -15.17
N ASP A 23 -29.15 6.69 -14.40
CA ASP A 23 -28.89 6.54 -12.97
C ASP A 23 -27.40 6.18 -12.71
N VAL A 24 -26.85 5.23 -13.48
CA VAL A 24 -25.41 4.89 -13.40
C VAL A 24 -24.53 6.06 -13.85
N SER A 25 -24.94 6.83 -14.84
CA SER A 25 -24.21 8.04 -15.24
C SER A 25 -24.22 9.11 -14.14
N SER A 26 -25.35 9.28 -13.46
CA SER A 26 -25.48 10.17 -12.30
C SER A 26 -24.58 9.72 -11.14
N HIS A 27 -24.58 8.41 -10.83
CA HIS A 27 -23.69 7.81 -9.82
C HIS A 27 -22.21 8.03 -10.13
N ASN A 28 -21.82 7.84 -11.40
CA ASN A 28 -20.45 8.12 -11.85
C ASN A 28 -20.05 9.59 -11.67
N ILE A 29 -20.94 10.53 -12.00
CA ILE A 29 -20.67 11.97 -11.86
C ILE A 29 -20.54 12.33 -10.38
N ALA A 30 -21.42 11.79 -9.53
CA ALA A 30 -21.38 12.04 -8.09
C ALA A 30 -20.09 11.53 -7.44
N ASN A 31 -19.50 10.44 -7.96
CA ASN A 31 -18.31 9.79 -7.41
C ASN A 31 -17.02 10.06 -8.20
N VAL A 32 -17.03 10.97 -9.17
CA VAL A 32 -15.85 11.25 -10.02
C VAL A 32 -14.61 11.68 -9.20
N ASN A 33 -14.82 12.30 -8.04
CA ASN A 33 -13.76 12.75 -7.13
C ASN A 33 -13.57 11.81 -5.92
N THR A 34 -14.28 10.68 -5.86
CA THR A 34 -14.12 9.70 -4.79
C THR A 34 -12.88 8.85 -5.08
N PRO A 35 -11.85 8.85 -4.20
CA PRO A 35 -10.63 8.06 -4.42
C PRO A 35 -10.94 6.56 -4.56
N GLY A 36 -10.33 5.92 -5.57
CA GLY A 36 -10.52 4.50 -5.84
C GLY A 36 -11.83 4.13 -6.56
N TYR A 37 -12.71 5.09 -6.85
CA TYR A 37 -13.93 4.83 -7.61
C TYR A 37 -13.63 4.42 -9.05
N SER A 38 -14.29 3.35 -9.52
CA SER A 38 -14.23 2.92 -10.91
C SER A 38 -15.51 3.27 -11.65
N ARG A 39 -15.36 3.75 -12.90
CA ARG A 39 -16.52 4.06 -13.73
C ARG A 39 -17.35 2.80 -13.94
N GLN A 40 -18.65 2.89 -13.67
CA GLN A 40 -19.59 1.82 -13.90
C GLN A 40 -20.31 2.00 -15.25
N ARG A 41 -20.63 0.87 -15.91
CA ARG A 41 -21.35 0.83 -17.18
C ARG A 41 -22.40 -0.27 -17.16
N VAL A 42 -23.61 0.10 -17.54
CA VAL A 42 -24.70 -0.86 -17.78
C VAL A 42 -24.36 -1.69 -19.02
N ASN A 43 -24.33 -3.01 -18.86
CA ASN A 43 -24.20 -3.94 -19.96
C ASN A 43 -25.59 -4.22 -20.54
N ILE A 44 -25.89 -3.62 -21.69
CA ILE A 44 -27.16 -3.82 -22.39
C ILE A 44 -26.95 -4.90 -23.46
N THR A 45 -27.74 -5.97 -23.38
CA THR A 45 -27.66 -7.11 -24.29
C THR A 45 -28.95 -7.25 -25.08
N THR A 46 -28.90 -7.85 -26.27
CA THR A 46 -30.10 -8.15 -27.04
C THR A 46 -30.91 -9.24 -26.36
N SER A 47 -32.20 -8.99 -26.14
CA SER A 47 -33.08 -10.00 -25.56
C SER A 47 -33.28 -11.17 -26.52
N HIS A 48 -33.59 -12.35 -25.97
CA HIS A 48 -33.79 -13.56 -26.76
C HIS A 48 -34.95 -13.35 -27.76
N PRO A 49 -34.70 -13.55 -29.07
CA PRO A 49 -35.72 -13.30 -30.08
C PRO A 49 -36.87 -14.31 -29.94
N MET A 50 -38.06 -13.89 -30.35
CA MET A 50 -39.23 -14.75 -30.37
C MET A 50 -39.37 -15.36 -31.76
N ASP A 51 -39.36 -16.68 -31.84
CA ASP A 51 -39.56 -17.38 -33.11
C ASP A 51 -41.01 -17.28 -33.57
N THR A 52 -41.19 -16.93 -34.84
CA THR A 52 -42.51 -16.84 -35.48
C THR A 52 -42.51 -17.59 -36.81
N ILE A 53 -43.70 -17.84 -37.36
CA ILE A 53 -43.86 -18.47 -38.68
C ILE A 53 -43.22 -17.66 -39.83
N TYR A 54 -42.84 -16.40 -39.58
CA TYR A 54 -42.20 -15.49 -40.54
C TYR A 54 -40.72 -15.24 -40.23
N GLY A 55 -40.14 -15.98 -39.27
CA GLY A 55 -38.76 -15.83 -38.79
C GLY A 55 -38.66 -15.34 -37.34
N ALA A 56 -37.43 -15.25 -36.84
CA ALA A 56 -37.13 -14.75 -35.50
C ALA A 56 -37.32 -13.23 -35.42
N ILE A 57 -38.16 -12.76 -34.49
CA ILE A 57 -38.42 -11.34 -34.24
C ILE A 57 -37.74 -10.92 -32.94
N GLY A 58 -36.92 -9.88 -32.98
CA GLY A 58 -36.25 -9.34 -31.79
C GLY A 58 -37.25 -8.81 -30.75
N THR A 59 -36.96 -9.05 -29.47
CA THR A 59 -37.80 -8.69 -28.32
C THR A 59 -37.26 -7.51 -27.51
N GLY A 60 -36.30 -6.77 -28.08
CA GLY A 60 -35.66 -5.61 -27.48
C GLY A 60 -34.35 -5.93 -26.78
N VAL A 61 -34.17 -5.36 -25.59
CA VAL A 61 -32.93 -5.43 -24.81
C VAL A 61 -33.19 -5.98 -23.41
N ASP A 62 -32.18 -6.65 -22.86
CA ASP A 62 -32.11 -7.06 -21.46
C ASP A 62 -30.86 -6.47 -20.80
N ILE A 63 -30.95 -6.24 -19.50
CA ILE A 63 -29.84 -5.72 -18.69
C ILE A 63 -29.00 -6.91 -18.22
N GLY A 64 -27.80 -7.05 -18.76
CA GLY A 64 -26.85 -8.09 -18.37
C GLY A 64 -26.11 -7.79 -17.05
N GLY A 65 -26.24 -6.57 -16.51
CA GLY A 65 -25.64 -6.15 -15.23
C GLY A 65 -25.03 -4.75 -15.29
N VAL A 66 -24.50 -4.28 -14.16
CA VAL A 66 -23.72 -3.04 -14.06
C VAL A 66 -22.27 -3.43 -13.75
N ASN A 67 -21.38 -3.21 -14.71
CA ASN A 67 -19.99 -3.66 -14.62
C ASN A 67 -19.05 -2.48 -14.36
N ARG A 68 -18.01 -2.71 -13.58
CA ARG A 68 -16.88 -1.78 -13.41
C ARG A 68 -16.01 -1.75 -14.67
N ILE A 69 -15.54 -0.57 -15.05
CA ILE A 69 -14.54 -0.39 -16.10
C ILE A 69 -13.19 -0.21 -15.41
N ARG A 70 -12.38 -1.28 -15.40
CA ARG A 70 -11.03 -1.29 -14.82
C ARG A 70 -10.12 -2.21 -15.64
N ASN A 71 -8.81 -1.99 -15.54
CA ASN A 71 -7.81 -2.83 -16.17
C ASN A 71 -6.97 -3.52 -15.10
N SER A 72 -7.23 -4.82 -14.89
CA SER A 72 -6.56 -5.62 -13.87
C SER A 72 -5.05 -5.72 -14.06
N LEU A 73 -4.55 -5.63 -15.31
CA LEU A 73 -3.11 -5.62 -15.57
C LEU A 73 -2.47 -4.33 -15.04
N LEU A 74 -3.12 -3.18 -15.23
CA LEU A 74 -2.64 -1.91 -14.69
C LEU A 74 -2.68 -1.90 -13.16
N ASP A 75 -3.70 -2.52 -12.56
CA ASP A 75 -3.80 -2.61 -11.09
C ASP A 75 -2.63 -3.41 -10.49
N VAL A 76 -2.28 -4.54 -11.11
CA VAL A 76 -1.13 -5.35 -10.70
C VAL A 76 0.18 -4.58 -10.89
N GLN A 77 0.35 -3.89 -12.02
CA GLN A 77 1.54 -3.06 -12.25
C GLN A 77 1.65 -1.93 -11.24
N PHE A 78 0.54 -1.22 -10.97
CA PHE A 78 0.48 -0.14 -10.00
C PHE A 78 0.92 -0.62 -8.61
N ARG A 79 0.32 -1.69 -8.10
CA ARG A 79 0.64 -2.23 -6.76
C ARG A 79 2.09 -2.68 -6.64
N ASN A 80 2.65 -3.28 -7.69
CA ASN A 80 4.07 -3.63 -7.72
C ASN A 80 4.99 -2.41 -7.69
N THR A 81 4.65 -1.34 -8.42
CA THR A 81 5.42 -0.09 -8.38
C THR A 81 5.22 0.69 -7.08
N ASN A 82 4.04 0.62 -6.47
CA ASN A 82 3.70 1.35 -5.26
C ASN A 82 4.52 0.86 -4.05
N HIS A 83 4.79 -0.45 -3.98
CA HIS A 83 5.72 -1.01 -3.00
C HIS A 83 7.14 -0.41 -3.14
N ASN A 84 7.66 -0.33 -4.36
CA ASN A 84 8.99 0.22 -4.62
C ASN A 84 9.05 1.72 -4.29
N PHE A 85 7.95 2.44 -4.56
CA PHE A 85 7.80 3.83 -4.17
C PHE A 85 7.86 3.99 -2.65
N GLY A 86 7.02 3.28 -1.89
CA GLY A 86 7.00 3.32 -0.43
C GLY A 86 8.37 3.02 0.18
N ARG A 87 9.05 1.97 -0.31
CA ARG A 87 10.43 1.64 0.10
C ARG A 87 11.41 2.78 -0.15
N SER A 88 11.37 3.38 -1.34
CA SER A 88 12.29 4.46 -1.72
C SER A 88 12.05 5.73 -0.92
N SER A 89 10.79 6.07 -0.66
CA SER A 89 10.41 7.23 0.16
C SER A 89 10.92 7.11 1.60
N VAL A 90 10.79 5.93 2.23
CA VAL A 90 11.34 5.70 3.58
C VAL A 90 12.87 5.77 3.56
N MET A 91 13.50 5.22 2.54
CA MET A 91 14.97 5.21 2.40
C MET A 91 15.53 6.62 2.21
N GLU A 92 14.87 7.46 1.40
CA GLU A 92 15.21 8.87 1.21
C GLU A 92 15.13 9.63 2.54
N GLN A 93 14.01 9.53 3.27
CA GLN A 93 13.83 10.18 4.56
C GLN A 93 14.91 9.76 5.57
N MET A 94 15.28 8.48 5.55
CA MET A 94 16.37 7.93 6.37
C MET A 94 17.72 8.52 6.02
N PHE A 95 18.08 8.53 4.74
CA PHE A 95 19.36 9.06 4.31
C PHE A 95 19.47 10.56 4.58
N TYR A 96 18.38 11.32 4.43
CA TYR A 96 18.36 12.73 4.77
C TYR A 96 18.66 12.98 6.26
N GLN A 97 18.08 12.17 7.16
CA GLN A 97 18.36 12.26 8.60
C GLN A 97 19.81 11.88 8.93
N VAL A 98 20.35 10.83 8.29
CA VAL A 98 21.74 10.40 8.47
C VAL A 98 22.70 11.48 7.95
N GLU A 99 22.46 12.04 6.77
CA GLU A 99 23.24 13.13 6.19
C GLU A 99 23.30 14.34 7.12
N THR A 100 22.17 14.69 7.74
CA THR A 100 22.08 15.78 8.73
C THR A 100 22.91 15.50 10.00
N ILE A 101 23.08 14.23 10.41
CA ILE A 101 23.92 13.87 11.55
C ILE A 101 25.41 13.90 11.18
N ILE A 102 25.75 13.37 10.01
CA ILE A 102 27.13 13.26 9.56
C ILE A 102 27.66 14.66 9.24
N GLN A 103 26.92 15.46 8.47
CA GLN A 103 27.21 16.86 8.16
C GLN A 103 28.69 17.08 7.78
N GLU A 104 29.17 16.30 6.82
CA GLU A 104 30.53 16.39 6.30
C GLU A 104 30.52 16.81 4.82
N PRO A 105 31.43 17.71 4.41
CA PRO A 105 32.50 18.34 5.20
C PRO A 105 32.01 19.53 6.07
N SER A 106 32.62 19.72 7.24
CA SER A 106 32.43 20.88 8.12
C SER A 106 33.59 21.02 9.11
N ASP A 107 33.78 22.21 9.72
CA ASP A 107 34.86 22.43 10.70
C ASP A 107 34.73 21.53 11.95
N ASN A 108 33.49 21.12 12.27
CA ASN A 108 33.16 20.17 13.35
C ASN A 108 32.88 18.74 12.83
N SER A 109 33.34 18.41 11.62
CA SER A 109 33.29 17.05 11.08
C SER A 109 34.18 16.11 11.88
N ILE A 110 33.91 14.80 11.82
CA ILE A 110 34.81 13.81 12.42
C ILE A 110 36.18 13.89 11.71
N GLY A 111 36.19 14.09 10.39
CA GLY A 111 37.44 14.27 9.63
C GLY A 111 38.30 15.42 10.17
N SER A 112 37.73 16.63 10.29
CA SER A 112 38.44 17.80 10.84
C SER A 112 38.93 17.57 12.27
N LEU A 113 38.10 16.97 13.13
CA LEU A 113 38.47 16.68 14.52
C LEU A 113 39.55 15.59 14.63
N MET A 114 39.60 14.66 13.68
CA MET A 114 40.67 13.66 13.57
C MET A 114 41.99 14.31 13.17
N ASP A 115 41.96 15.18 12.16
CA ASP A 115 43.16 15.92 11.72
C ASP A 115 43.72 16.75 12.88
N ASP A 116 42.85 17.47 13.59
CA ASP A 116 43.19 18.23 14.80
C ASP A 116 43.84 17.37 15.89
N PHE A 117 43.29 16.17 16.13
CA PHE A 117 43.83 15.22 17.10
C PHE A 117 45.23 14.73 16.70
N PHE A 118 45.41 14.31 15.46
CA PHE A 118 46.70 13.81 14.98
C PHE A 118 47.77 14.90 14.90
N ASN A 119 47.38 16.13 14.54
CA ASN A 119 48.26 17.29 14.57
C ASN A 119 48.75 17.58 16.01
N ALA A 120 47.83 17.65 16.97
CA ALA A 120 48.18 17.86 18.38
C ALA A 120 49.06 16.72 18.94
N PHE A 121 48.81 15.48 18.52
CA PHE A 121 49.61 14.32 18.90
C PHE A 121 51.03 14.40 18.33
N SER A 122 51.17 14.82 17.07
CA SER A 122 52.47 15.02 16.42
C SER A 122 53.28 16.15 17.06
N GLU A 123 52.63 17.27 17.39
CA GLU A 123 53.28 18.41 18.07
C GLU A 123 53.82 18.01 19.45
N LEU A 124 53.02 17.28 20.25
CA LEU A 124 53.46 16.77 21.54
C LEU A 124 54.62 15.77 21.39
N GLY A 125 54.62 14.96 20.33
CA GLY A 125 55.73 14.05 20.03
C GLY A 125 57.07 14.75 19.81
N GLY A 126 57.04 16.00 19.31
CA GLY A 126 58.24 16.84 19.16
C GLY A 126 58.74 17.43 20.48
N SER A 127 57.84 17.69 21.43
CA SER A 127 58.17 18.29 22.74
C SER A 127 57.37 17.65 23.90
N PRO A 128 57.68 16.40 24.30
CA PRO A 128 56.84 15.64 25.23
C PRO A 128 56.73 16.23 26.64
N GLU A 129 57.72 17.03 27.08
CA GLU A 129 57.79 17.66 28.41
C GLU A 129 56.92 18.93 28.51
N ASP A 130 56.43 19.48 27.38
CA ASP A 130 55.64 20.71 27.36
C ASP A 130 54.22 20.47 27.90
N MET A 131 53.93 21.03 29.08
CA MET A 131 52.62 20.90 29.73
C MET A 131 51.48 21.54 28.94
N ASN A 132 51.73 22.62 28.18
CA ASN A 132 50.71 23.26 27.36
C ASN A 132 50.29 22.34 26.21
N LEU A 133 51.25 21.71 25.51
CA LEU A 133 50.97 20.77 24.43
C LEU A 133 50.21 19.53 24.93
N ARG A 134 50.53 19.02 26.14
CA ARG A 134 49.75 17.94 26.77
C ARG A 134 48.29 18.33 26.98
N ASN A 135 48.03 19.54 27.48
CA ASN A 135 46.67 20.05 27.68
C ASN A 135 45.92 20.22 26.36
N VAL A 136 46.59 20.70 25.30
CA VAL A 136 45.99 20.81 23.96
C VAL A 136 45.57 19.44 23.44
N LEU A 137 46.44 18.42 23.52
CA LEU A 137 46.10 17.06 23.10
C LEU A 137 44.89 16.50 23.86
N ILE A 138 44.82 16.71 25.18
CA ILE A 138 43.67 16.28 26.00
C ILE A 138 42.38 16.96 25.51
N GLN A 139 42.41 18.26 25.23
CA GLN A 139 41.25 18.99 24.72
C GLN A 139 40.81 18.49 23.34
N LYS A 140 41.74 18.31 22.39
CA LYS A 140 41.42 17.79 21.05
C LYS A 140 40.85 16.36 21.11
N THR A 141 41.43 15.51 21.95
CA THR A 141 40.91 14.15 22.21
C THR A 141 39.50 14.19 22.80
N GLY A 142 39.26 15.09 23.75
CA GLY A 142 37.94 15.31 24.35
C GLY A 142 36.89 15.72 23.33
N ASN A 143 37.22 16.69 22.46
CA ASN A 143 36.32 17.15 21.39
C ASN A 143 35.98 16.02 20.41
N LEU A 144 36.99 15.26 19.96
CA LEU A 144 36.79 14.13 19.06
C LEU A 144 35.91 13.03 19.70
N SER A 145 36.20 12.66 20.95
CA SER A 145 35.40 11.67 21.70
C SER A 145 33.95 12.13 21.88
N GLN A 146 33.74 13.40 22.23
CA GLN A 146 32.40 13.98 22.37
C GLN A 146 31.64 13.97 21.04
N ALA A 147 32.31 14.28 19.92
CA ALA A 147 31.70 14.24 18.60
C ALA A 147 31.25 12.83 18.21
N PHE A 148 32.09 11.81 18.44
CA PHE A 148 31.73 10.41 18.23
C PHE A 148 30.53 9.99 19.08
N GLN A 149 30.54 10.31 20.38
CA GLN A 149 29.45 9.97 21.28
C GLN A 149 28.13 10.64 20.85
N THR A 150 28.19 11.91 20.45
CA THR A 150 27.02 12.67 19.98
C THR A 150 26.44 12.08 18.70
N LYS A 151 27.27 11.84 17.68
CA LYS A 151 26.81 11.27 16.39
C LYS A 151 26.31 9.83 16.58
N SER A 152 27.01 9.00 17.37
CA SER A 152 26.57 7.65 17.75
C SER A 152 25.21 7.66 18.49
N GLY A 153 25.01 8.62 19.40
CA GLY A 153 23.74 8.79 20.10
C GLY A 153 22.59 9.09 19.16
N ARG A 154 22.77 10.07 18.26
CA ARG A 154 21.75 10.44 17.26
C ARG A 154 21.41 9.30 16.29
N LEU A 155 22.41 8.54 15.85
CA LEU A 155 22.16 7.35 15.01
C LEU A 155 21.35 6.28 15.75
N ARG A 156 21.57 6.09 17.06
CA ARG A 156 20.75 5.20 17.90
C ARG A 156 19.32 5.72 18.08
N GLU A 157 19.13 7.03 18.17
CA GLU A 157 17.80 7.65 18.22
C GLU A 157 17.02 7.39 16.93
N ILE A 158 17.67 7.57 15.77
CA ILE A 158 17.12 7.23 14.45
C ILE A 158 16.70 5.75 14.42
N GLN A 159 17.59 4.85 14.82
CA GLN A 159 17.30 3.42 14.83
C GLN A 159 16.09 3.08 15.71
N SER A 160 15.99 3.72 16.88
CA SER A 160 14.86 3.57 17.79
C SER A 160 13.56 4.12 17.19
N SER A 161 13.62 5.22 16.43
CA SER A 161 12.46 5.76 15.72
C SER A 161 11.97 4.82 14.63
N LEU A 162 12.88 4.34 13.77
CA LEU A 162 12.55 3.38 12.72
C LEU A 162 11.87 2.12 13.25
N ARG A 163 12.29 1.65 14.42
CA ARG A 163 11.64 0.52 15.08
C ARG A 163 10.19 0.82 15.43
N ARG A 164 9.90 1.98 16.02
CA ARG A 164 8.52 2.40 16.33
C ARG A 164 7.69 2.60 15.07
N ASP A 165 8.31 3.14 14.02
CA ASP A 165 7.65 3.35 12.73
C ASP A 165 7.28 2.01 12.10
N ALA A 166 8.20 1.04 12.08
CA ALA A 166 7.93 -0.33 11.62
C ALA A 166 6.80 -1.01 12.41
N GLU A 167 6.81 -0.89 13.74
CA GLU A 167 5.71 -1.38 14.60
C GLU A 167 4.36 -0.72 14.26
N SER A 168 4.39 0.57 13.91
CA SER A 168 3.20 1.30 13.46
C SER A 168 2.71 0.82 12.09
N SER A 169 3.62 0.65 11.12
CA SER A 169 3.31 0.12 9.80
C SER A 169 2.69 -1.27 9.88
N ILE A 170 3.20 -2.15 10.75
CA ILE A 170 2.61 -3.49 10.94
C ILE A 170 1.20 -3.41 11.54
N ARG A 171 0.93 -2.49 12.47
CA ARG A 171 -0.44 -2.25 12.95
C ARG A 171 -1.37 -1.79 11.82
N GLN A 172 -0.90 -0.90 10.96
CA GLN A 172 -1.66 -0.43 9.79
C GLN A 172 -1.93 -1.57 8.80
N VAL A 173 -0.92 -2.38 8.46
CA VAL A 173 -1.07 -3.58 7.62
C VAL A 173 -2.12 -4.53 8.19
N ASN A 174 -2.09 -4.78 9.50
CA ASN A 174 -3.07 -5.64 10.17
C ASN A 174 -4.50 -5.05 10.11
N GLN A 175 -4.64 -3.74 10.30
CA GLN A 175 -5.92 -3.05 10.20
C GLN A 175 -6.49 -3.12 8.78
N ILE A 176 -5.68 -2.81 7.77
CA ILE A 176 -6.08 -2.87 6.36
C ILE A 176 -6.46 -4.31 5.97
N SER A 177 -5.66 -5.29 6.37
CA SER A 177 -5.94 -6.72 6.10
C SER A 177 -7.27 -7.17 6.72
N ARG A 178 -7.57 -6.71 7.94
CA ARG A 178 -8.87 -6.96 8.58
C ARG A 178 -10.02 -6.30 7.80
N GLN A 179 -9.87 -5.06 7.39
CA GLN A 179 -10.89 -4.36 6.60
C GLN A 179 -11.15 -5.05 5.25
N ILE A 180 -10.10 -5.54 4.57
CA ILE A 180 -10.23 -6.32 3.34
C ILE A 180 -11.03 -7.61 3.58
N SER A 181 -10.74 -8.35 4.66
CA SER A 181 -11.49 -9.58 5.00
C SER A 181 -12.97 -9.33 5.27
N GLU A 182 -13.30 -8.19 5.89
CA GLU A 182 -14.67 -7.79 6.15
C GLU A 182 -15.39 -7.35 4.86
N LEU A 183 -14.71 -6.62 3.96
CA LEU A 183 -15.26 -6.31 2.64
C LEU A 183 -15.48 -7.56 1.79
N ASN A 184 -14.59 -8.55 1.84
CA ASN A 184 -14.81 -9.84 1.18
C ASN A 184 -16.10 -10.51 1.68
N ARG A 185 -16.36 -10.46 2.99
CA ARG A 185 -17.61 -10.99 3.57
C ARG A 185 -18.83 -10.24 3.04
N GLN A 186 -18.78 -8.91 2.99
CA GLN A 186 -19.90 -8.08 2.50
C GLN A 186 -20.14 -8.27 0.99
N ILE A 187 -19.08 -8.37 0.19
CA ILE A 187 -19.15 -8.65 -1.25
C ILE A 187 -19.82 -10.01 -1.47
N ALA A 188 -19.39 -11.06 -0.76
CA ALA A 188 -19.97 -12.39 -0.88
C ALA A 188 -21.48 -12.39 -0.57
N VAL A 189 -21.92 -11.69 0.49
CA VAL A 189 -23.34 -11.57 0.86
C VAL A 189 -24.16 -10.77 -0.16
N SER A 190 -23.57 -9.72 -0.74
CA SER A 190 -24.25 -8.86 -1.72
C SER A 190 -24.42 -9.57 -3.07
N GLU A 191 -23.42 -10.35 -3.49
CA GLU A 191 -23.41 -11.01 -4.80
C GLU A 191 -24.25 -12.29 -4.81
N ASP A 192 -24.46 -12.92 -3.66
CA ASP A 192 -25.41 -14.04 -3.48
C ASP A 192 -26.87 -13.63 -3.76
N GLN A 193 -27.18 -12.34 -3.64
CA GLN A 193 -28.51 -11.76 -3.94
C GLN A 193 -28.66 -11.30 -5.40
N PHE A 194 -27.83 -11.80 -6.32
CA PHE A 194 -27.81 -11.44 -7.75
C PHE A 194 -27.55 -9.95 -8.02
N SER A 195 -26.90 -9.24 -7.09
CA SER A 195 -26.53 -7.82 -7.23
C SER A 195 -25.02 -7.64 -7.23
N SER A 196 -24.49 -6.87 -8.18
CA SER A 196 -23.04 -6.59 -8.24
C SER A 196 -22.61 -5.64 -7.12
N ALA A 197 -21.63 -6.04 -6.31
CA ALA A 197 -21.12 -5.28 -5.18
C ALA A 197 -20.05 -4.24 -5.59
N ASN A 198 -20.31 -3.47 -6.66
CA ASN A 198 -19.29 -2.65 -7.32
C ASN A 198 -18.57 -1.66 -6.38
N ASP A 199 -19.35 -0.93 -5.58
CA ASP A 199 -18.80 0.09 -4.68
C ASP A 199 -17.97 -0.54 -3.54
N LEU A 200 -18.37 -1.72 -3.05
CA LEU A 200 -17.60 -2.48 -2.05
C LEU A 200 -16.29 -3.01 -2.64
N ARG A 201 -16.33 -3.45 -3.91
CA ARG A 201 -15.12 -3.87 -4.63
C ARG A 201 -14.17 -2.69 -4.85
N ASP A 202 -14.67 -1.49 -5.16
CA ASP A 202 -13.85 -0.27 -5.25
C ASP A 202 -13.18 0.07 -3.91
N GLN A 203 -13.91 0.00 -2.80
CA GLN A 203 -13.34 0.20 -1.46
C GLN A 203 -12.25 -0.84 -1.15
N ARG A 204 -12.48 -2.10 -1.49
CA ARG A 204 -11.50 -3.18 -1.30
C ARG A 204 -10.25 -2.95 -2.14
N ASP A 205 -10.43 -2.52 -3.38
CA ASP A 205 -9.33 -2.23 -4.29
C ASP A 205 -8.48 -1.06 -3.81
N ASN A 206 -9.10 0.00 -3.29
CA ASN A 206 -8.37 1.12 -2.66
C ASN A 206 -7.56 0.65 -1.43
N LEU A 207 -8.12 -0.25 -0.61
CA LEU A 207 -7.37 -0.84 0.51
C LEU A 207 -6.21 -1.73 0.06
N LEU A 208 -6.34 -2.46 -1.06
CA LEU A 208 -5.22 -3.21 -1.65
C LEU A 208 -4.12 -2.27 -2.16
N ASP A 209 -4.52 -1.14 -2.75
CA ASP A 209 -3.59 -0.12 -3.23
C ASP A 209 -2.82 0.50 -2.05
N GLN A 210 -3.50 0.85 -0.95
CA GLN A 210 -2.86 1.30 0.30
C GLN A 210 -1.96 0.23 0.91
N LEU A 211 -2.41 -1.02 0.98
CA LEU A 211 -1.63 -2.13 1.52
C LEU A 211 -0.32 -2.34 0.73
N SER A 212 -0.37 -2.16 -0.59
CA SER A 212 0.78 -2.33 -1.48
C SER A 212 1.90 -1.31 -1.24
N GLU A 213 1.60 -0.15 -0.65
CA GLU A 213 2.61 0.84 -0.28
C GLU A 213 3.51 0.32 0.84
N PHE A 214 2.93 -0.40 1.81
CA PHE A 214 3.65 -0.94 2.97
C PHE A 214 4.40 -2.22 2.66
N VAL A 215 3.78 -3.13 1.92
CA VAL A 215 4.30 -4.49 1.69
C VAL A 215 4.03 -4.95 0.27
N GLN A 216 4.95 -5.74 -0.28
CA GLN A 216 4.73 -6.37 -1.58
C GLN A 216 3.63 -7.42 -1.46
N ILE A 217 2.51 -7.18 -2.13
CA ILE A 217 1.36 -8.08 -2.14
C ILE A 217 1.13 -8.72 -3.50
N GLN A 218 0.54 -9.91 -3.47
CA GLN A 218 -0.11 -10.55 -4.60
C GLN A 218 -1.56 -10.83 -4.20
N SER A 219 -2.49 -10.59 -5.12
CA SER A 219 -3.91 -10.74 -4.88
C SER A 219 -4.56 -11.58 -5.98
N MET A 220 -5.36 -12.57 -5.62
CA MET A 220 -6.11 -13.41 -6.56
C MET A 220 -7.57 -13.45 -6.14
N GLU A 221 -8.46 -13.13 -7.07
CA GLU A 221 -9.91 -13.21 -6.87
C GLU A 221 -10.44 -14.59 -7.31
N ASP A 222 -11.34 -15.16 -6.51
CA ASP A 222 -12.01 -16.42 -6.81
C ASP A 222 -13.31 -16.23 -7.62
N SER A 223 -13.97 -17.34 -7.95
CA SER A 223 -15.23 -17.33 -8.72
C SER A 223 -16.40 -16.67 -7.97
N ASN A 224 -16.29 -16.53 -6.65
CA ASN A 224 -17.32 -15.96 -5.78
C ASN A 224 -17.03 -14.49 -5.45
N GLY A 225 -16.09 -13.88 -6.15
CA GLY A 225 -15.72 -12.47 -5.97
C GLY A 225 -14.87 -12.19 -4.74
N GLN A 226 -14.46 -13.21 -3.97
CA GLN A 226 -13.63 -13.02 -2.78
C GLN A 226 -12.14 -13.02 -3.16
N ILE A 227 -11.35 -12.19 -2.46
CA ILE A 227 -9.92 -12.07 -2.76
C ILE A 227 -9.04 -12.75 -1.71
N THR A 228 -8.03 -13.48 -2.18
CA THR A 228 -6.91 -13.96 -1.36
C THR A 228 -5.73 -13.01 -1.55
N VAL A 229 -5.12 -12.58 -0.45
CA VAL A 229 -3.95 -11.68 -0.45
C VAL A 229 -2.77 -12.37 0.22
N THR A 230 -1.65 -12.41 -0.48
CA THR A 230 -0.40 -12.97 0.03
C THR A 230 0.72 -11.95 -0.01
N MET A 231 1.61 -11.98 0.98
CA MET A 231 2.83 -11.20 1.07
C MET A 231 4.01 -12.18 1.08
N ASN A 232 4.90 -12.09 0.09
CA ASN A 232 6.08 -12.97 -0.03
C ASN A 232 5.76 -14.47 0.13
N GLY A 233 4.62 -14.92 -0.42
CA GLY A 233 4.15 -16.31 -0.32
C GLY A 233 3.42 -16.66 0.98
N GLN A 234 3.41 -15.77 1.99
CA GLN A 234 2.63 -15.94 3.20
C GLN A 234 1.24 -15.32 3.05
N MET A 235 0.23 -16.00 3.53
CA MET A 235 -1.17 -15.57 3.42
C MET A 235 -1.50 -14.50 4.47
N LEU A 236 -1.93 -13.32 4.02
CA LEU A 236 -2.40 -12.23 4.88
C LEU A 236 -3.92 -12.25 5.01
N VAL A 237 -4.62 -12.43 3.89
CA VAL A 237 -6.09 -12.51 3.84
C VAL A 237 -6.46 -13.74 3.03
N SER A 238 -7.36 -14.56 3.58
CA SER A 238 -7.95 -15.72 2.93
C SER A 238 -9.46 -15.59 3.03
N GLN A 239 -10.11 -15.25 1.92
CA GLN A 239 -11.56 -15.08 1.89
C GLN A 239 -12.01 -14.08 2.98
N THR A 240 -12.73 -14.55 4.00
CA THR A 240 -13.27 -13.76 5.11
C THR A 240 -12.39 -13.74 6.36
N GLN A 241 -11.20 -14.35 6.31
CA GLN A 241 -10.25 -14.42 7.42
C GLN A 241 -9.00 -13.61 7.11
N PHE A 242 -8.40 -13.01 8.14
CA PHE A 242 -7.08 -12.38 8.05
C PHE A 242 -6.13 -13.02 9.08
N ARG A 243 -4.84 -13.02 8.77
CA ARG A 243 -3.77 -13.39 9.69
C ARG A 243 -3.03 -12.14 10.15
N GLU A 244 -2.74 -12.07 11.43
CA GLU A 244 -2.05 -10.94 12.01
C GLU A 244 -0.54 -11.07 11.81
N LEU A 245 0.12 -9.99 11.40
CA LEU A 245 1.57 -9.86 11.39
C LEU A 245 2.08 -9.41 12.76
N GLY A 246 3.25 -9.91 13.11
CA GLY A 246 4.05 -9.49 14.25
C GLY A 246 5.46 -9.10 13.82
N ILE A 247 6.16 -8.40 14.72
CA ILE A 247 7.58 -8.13 14.61
C ILE A 247 8.27 -8.89 15.74
N GLU A 248 9.30 -9.64 15.41
CA GLU A 248 10.26 -10.19 16.36
C GLU A 248 11.61 -9.51 16.18
N SER A 249 12.40 -9.45 17.25
CA SER A 249 13.77 -8.95 17.19
C SER A 249 14.73 -10.11 17.14
N GLU A 250 15.58 -10.11 16.12
CA GLU A 250 16.63 -11.11 15.98
C GLU A 250 17.91 -10.65 16.69
N GLY A 251 18.58 -11.62 17.33
CA GLY A 251 19.89 -11.43 17.97
C GLY A 251 19.91 -10.28 18.98
N ASN A 252 20.80 -9.30 18.75
CA ASN A 252 21.11 -8.22 19.69
C ASN A 252 20.00 -7.15 19.78
N GLY A 253 18.82 -7.38 19.20
CA GLY A 253 17.69 -6.43 19.19
C GLY A 253 17.69 -5.43 18.02
N ASN A 254 18.72 -5.48 17.17
CA ASN A 254 18.95 -4.50 16.10
C ASN A 254 18.43 -4.93 14.72
N GLN A 255 18.07 -6.20 14.54
CA GLN A 255 17.39 -6.69 13.34
C GLN A 255 15.94 -7.00 13.70
N LEU A 256 15.02 -6.60 12.84
CA LEU A 256 13.60 -6.89 12.96
C LEU A 256 13.23 -7.92 11.88
N SER A 257 12.54 -8.98 12.28
CA SER A 257 11.92 -9.91 11.36
C SER A 257 10.39 -9.80 11.47
N VAL A 258 9.73 -9.84 10.32
CA VAL A 258 8.26 -9.83 10.23
C VAL A 258 7.78 -11.26 10.13
N LEU A 259 6.81 -11.61 10.97
CA LEU A 259 6.30 -12.98 11.11
C LEU A 259 4.78 -12.95 11.05
N VAL A 260 4.16 -14.00 10.51
CA VAL A 260 2.72 -14.22 10.65
C VAL A 260 2.47 -14.87 12.02
N LYS A 261 1.71 -14.18 12.89
CA LYS A 261 1.33 -14.71 14.20
C LYS A 261 0.53 -15.99 14.03
N GLY A 262 0.94 -17.04 14.75
CA GLY A 262 0.29 -18.35 14.70
C GLY A 262 0.85 -19.31 13.63
N SER A 263 1.85 -18.90 12.84
CA SER A 263 2.68 -19.85 12.09
C SER A 263 3.66 -20.50 13.07
N GLN A 264 3.30 -21.67 13.61
CA GLN A 264 4.30 -22.54 14.25
C GLN A 264 5.32 -22.91 13.16
N ASN A 265 6.62 -22.76 13.46
CA ASN A 265 7.68 -23.39 12.69
C ASN A 265 7.52 -24.92 12.72
#